data_AF-A0A6M0RLB5-F1
#
_entry.id   AF-A0A6M0RLB5-F1
#
_cell.length_a   1.000
_cell.length_b   1.000
_cell.length_c   1.000
_cell.angle_alpha   90.00
_cell.angle_beta   90.00
_cell.angle_gamma   90.00
#
_symmetry.space_group_name_H-M   'P 1'
#
loop_
_entity.id
_entity.type
_entity.pdbx_description
1 polymer ?
#
loop_
_entity_poly.entity_id
_entity_poly.type
_entity_poly.pdbx_seq_one_letter_code
_entity_poly.pdbx_strand_id
1 'polypeptide(L)'
;MTEKSSLVMPQDAQAASAFPSSRPLVLGITGASGLIYAVRAIKHLLTAGYPIDLVASKAVYMVWQAEEQVRLPGDLDQQALFWRERAGVPTAGTLRCHTWSNVGASIASGSFKTLGMV
;
A
#
# COMPACT_ATOMS: atom_id res chain seq x y z
N MET A 1 23.27 -14.21 52.69
CA MET A 1 23.84 -12.92 52.28
C MET A 1 23.84 -12.92 50.78
N THR A 2 23.00 -12.04 50.24
CA THR A 2 22.45 -12.08 48.90
C THR A 2 23.24 -11.11 48.05
N GLU A 3 23.83 -11.53 46.94
CA GLU A 3 24.17 -10.59 45.87
C GLU A 3 24.07 -11.29 44.51
N LYS A 4 22.88 -11.14 43.93
CA LYS A 4 22.62 -11.33 42.51
C LYS A 4 23.30 -10.18 41.77
N SER A 5 24.44 -10.46 41.12
CA SER A 5 25.02 -9.51 40.16
C SER A 5 24.39 -9.75 38.80
N SER A 6 23.34 -8.98 38.53
CA SER A 6 22.58 -8.98 37.28
C SER A 6 23.35 -8.20 36.23
N LEU A 7 24.10 -8.91 35.39
CA LEU A 7 24.73 -8.31 34.21
C LEU A 7 23.65 -8.18 33.13
N VAL A 8 23.02 -7.00 33.14
CA VAL A 8 22.06 -6.55 32.13
C VAL A 8 22.80 -6.49 30.80
N MET A 9 22.51 -7.45 29.93
CA MET A 9 22.85 -7.37 28.52
C MET A 9 22.04 -6.21 27.90
N PRO A 10 22.62 -5.39 27.02
CA PRO A 10 21.86 -4.37 26.29
C PRO A 10 20.82 -5.06 25.41
N GLN A 11 19.61 -5.09 25.92
CA GLN A 11 18.39 -5.43 25.22
C GLN A 11 18.02 -4.19 24.39
N ASP A 12 18.52 -4.12 23.15
CA ASP A 12 17.92 -3.37 22.04
C ASP A 12 18.67 -3.69 20.72
N ALA A 13 18.84 -4.98 20.46
CA ALA A 13 18.96 -5.50 19.11
C ALA A 13 17.64 -6.21 18.76
N GLN A 14 16.53 -5.45 18.78
CA GLN A 14 15.28 -5.94 18.22
C GLN A 14 15.47 -5.93 16.71
N ALA A 15 15.86 -7.07 16.15
CA ALA A 15 15.75 -7.32 14.72
C ALA A 15 14.38 -6.83 14.25
N ALA A 16 14.35 -5.85 13.36
CA ALA A 16 13.13 -5.31 12.78
C ALA A 16 12.30 -6.49 12.28
N SER A 17 11.16 -6.73 12.94
CA SER A 17 10.29 -7.87 12.65
C SER A 17 9.99 -7.92 11.16
N ALA A 18 10.26 -9.06 10.52
CA ALA A 18 10.20 -9.26 9.07
C ALA A 18 8.76 -9.35 8.51
N PHE A 19 7.95 -8.30 8.77
CA PHE A 19 6.58 -8.00 8.30
C PHE A 19 5.41 -8.69 9.04
N PRO A 20 4.18 -8.12 9.10
CA PRO A 20 3.70 -6.81 8.60
C PRO A 20 3.45 -5.80 9.74
N SER A 21 3.73 -4.53 9.47
CA SER A 21 3.28 -3.41 10.32
C SER A 21 1.78 -3.20 10.12
N SER A 22 1.04 -2.92 11.20
CA SER A 22 -0.39 -2.57 11.14
C SER A 22 -0.66 -1.26 10.38
N ARG A 23 0.38 -0.46 10.12
CA ARG A 23 0.29 0.81 9.41
C ARG A 23 0.31 0.59 7.89
N PRO A 24 -0.51 1.32 7.13
CA PRO A 24 -0.57 1.17 5.69
C PRO A 24 0.62 1.81 4.97
N LEU A 25 0.91 1.29 3.78
CA LEU A 25 1.69 1.97 2.75
C LEU A 25 0.75 2.74 1.82
N VAL A 26 1.10 3.98 1.52
CA VAL A 26 0.34 4.78 0.54
C VAL A 26 0.96 4.59 -0.83
N LEU A 27 0.14 4.29 -1.83
CA LEU A 27 0.57 4.13 -3.22
C LEU A 27 -0.11 5.17 -4.11
N GLY A 28 0.66 6.13 -4.60
CA GLY A 28 0.22 7.15 -5.54
C GLY A 28 0.52 6.75 -6.97
N ILE A 29 -0.51 6.40 -7.74
CA ILE A 29 -0.37 6.08 -9.17
C ILE A 29 -0.68 7.33 -9.98
N THR A 30 0.27 7.75 -10.80
CA THR A 30 0.14 8.89 -11.70
C THR A 30 0.14 8.45 -13.16
N GLY A 31 -0.26 9.34 -14.09
CA GLY A 31 -0.30 9.03 -15.53
C GLY A 31 1.06 9.13 -16.20
N ALA A 32 2.08 8.50 -15.64
CA ALA A 32 3.35 8.24 -16.31
C ALA A 32 3.30 6.85 -16.99
N SER A 33 4.14 6.63 -18.00
CA SER A 33 4.22 5.33 -18.65
C SER A 33 4.74 4.24 -17.71
N GLY A 34 4.35 3.00 -17.96
CA GLY A 34 4.79 1.84 -17.17
C GLY A 34 3.90 1.56 -15.97
N LEU A 35 2.58 1.65 -16.12
CA LEU A 35 1.63 1.32 -15.05
C LEU A 35 1.73 -0.15 -14.58
N ILE A 36 2.38 -1.00 -15.38
CA ILE A 36 2.77 -2.35 -14.97
C ILE A 36 3.58 -2.37 -13.66
N TYR A 37 4.41 -1.36 -13.38
CA TYR A 37 5.17 -1.31 -12.13
C TYR A 37 4.25 -1.12 -10.93
N ALA A 38 3.18 -0.33 -11.07
CA ALA A 38 2.18 -0.18 -10.01
C ALA A 38 1.47 -1.52 -9.75
N VAL A 39 1.10 -2.25 -10.80
CA VAL A 39 0.50 -3.60 -10.68
C VAL A 39 1.44 -4.56 -9.93
N ARG A 40 2.74 -4.53 -10.24
CA ARG A 40 3.74 -5.37 -9.57
C ARG A 40 3.96 -4.97 -8.11
N ALA A 41 3.99 -3.67 -7.81
CA ALA A 41 4.06 -3.18 -6.45
C ALA A 41 2.86 -3.68 -5.64
N ILE A 42 1.64 -3.51 -6.15
CA ILE A 42 0.40 -4.00 -5.52
C ILE A 42 0.48 -5.51 -5.27
N LYS A 43 0.90 -6.30 -6.26
CA LYS A 43 1.06 -7.75 -6.13
C LYS A 43 1.95 -8.12 -4.95
N HIS A 44 3.16 -7.58 -4.89
CA HIS A 44 4.13 -7.96 -3.87
C HIS A 44 3.75 -7.44 -2.48
N LEU A 45 3.21 -6.23 -2.39
CA LEU A 45 2.76 -5.66 -1.12
C LEU A 45 1.55 -6.42 -0.54
N LEU A 46 0.55 -6.73 -1.36
CA LEU A 46 -0.61 -7.51 -0.92
C LEU A 46 -0.24 -8.96 -0.55
N THR A 47 0.63 -9.59 -1.33
CA THR A 47 1.13 -10.95 -1.03
C THR A 47 1.89 -10.98 0.30
N ALA A 48 2.64 -9.91 0.61
CA ALA A 48 3.33 -9.75 1.89
C ALA A 48 2.40 -9.36 3.06
N GLY A 49 1.09 -9.23 2.81
CA GLY A 49 0.10 -8.95 3.86
C GLY A 49 0.03 -7.49 4.29
N TYR A 50 0.60 -6.56 3.52
CA TYR A 50 0.52 -5.14 3.86
C TYR A 50 -0.87 -4.55 3.60
N PRO A 51 -1.33 -3.62 4.46
CA PRO A 51 -2.41 -2.72 4.12
C PRO A 51 -1.90 -1.63 3.16
N ILE A 52 -2.66 -1.38 2.10
CA ILE A 52 -2.34 -0.41 1.05
C ILE A 52 -3.49 0.60 0.93
N ASP A 53 -3.15 1.88 0.99
CA ASP A 53 -4.04 2.99 0.61
C ASP A 53 -3.61 3.53 -0.76
N LEU A 54 -4.40 3.26 -1.78
CA LEU A 54 -4.10 3.57 -3.18
C LEU A 54 -4.84 4.81 -3.63
N VAL A 55 -4.13 5.72 -4.31
CA VAL A 55 -4.71 6.86 -5.03
C VAL A 55 -4.30 6.79 -6.48
N ALA A 56 -5.24 6.69 -7.40
CA ALA A 56 -4.99 6.83 -8.83
C ALA A 56 -5.39 8.23 -9.30
N SER A 57 -4.47 8.95 -9.96
CA SER A 57 -4.78 10.28 -10.50
C SER A 57 -5.68 10.19 -11.74
N LYS A 58 -6.32 11.31 -12.12
CA LYS A 58 -7.15 11.37 -13.33
C LYS A 58 -6.41 10.93 -14.60
N ALA A 59 -5.10 11.18 -14.69
CA ALA A 59 -4.30 10.84 -15.87
C ALA A 59 -4.08 9.32 -16.03
N VAL A 60 -4.18 8.55 -14.93
CA VAL A 60 -4.02 7.09 -14.96
C VAL A 60 -5.04 6.44 -15.89
N TYR A 61 -6.28 6.93 -15.91
CA TYR A 61 -7.34 6.40 -16.78
C TYR A 61 -6.95 6.47 -18.27
N MET A 62 -6.30 7.56 -18.68
CA MET A 62 -5.89 7.75 -20.08
C MET A 62 -4.69 6.88 -20.42
N VAL A 63 -3.67 6.86 -19.57
CA VAL A 63 -2.46 6.06 -19.81
C VAL A 63 -2.77 4.57 -19.76
N TRP A 64 -3.57 4.13 -18.78
CA TRP A 64 -3.98 2.74 -18.68
C TRP A 64 -4.76 2.28 -19.90
N GLN A 65 -5.69 3.10 -20.40
CA GLN A 65 -6.40 2.79 -21.64
C GLN A 65 -5.44 2.68 -22.83
N ALA A 66 -4.43 3.53 -22.92
CA ALA A 66 -3.47 3.52 -24.01
C ALA A 66 -2.55 2.30 -23.95
N GLU A 67 -2.07 1.92 -22.76
CA GLU A 67 -1.13 0.81 -22.57
C GLU A 67 -1.83 -0.57 -22.60
N GLU A 68 -2.97 -0.70 -21.93
CA GLU A 68 -3.61 -2.00 -21.65
C GLU A 68 -4.90 -2.21 -22.44
N GLN A 69 -5.37 -1.20 -23.18
CA GLN A 69 -6.60 -1.26 -24.00
C GLN A 69 -7.88 -1.61 -23.22
N VAL A 70 -7.87 -1.47 -21.89
CA VAL A 70 -9.00 -1.71 -20.99
C VAL A 70 -9.32 -0.45 -20.20
N ARG A 71 -10.59 -0.26 -19.83
CA ARG A 71 -11.03 0.85 -18.96
C ARG A 71 -10.73 0.55 -17.49
N LEU A 72 -10.09 1.51 -16.81
CA LEU A 72 -10.02 1.53 -15.35
C LEU A 72 -11.41 1.90 -14.78
N PRO A 73 -11.96 1.15 -13.81
CA PRO A 73 -13.22 1.52 -13.17
C PRO A 73 -13.12 2.87 -12.43
N GLY A 74 -14.22 3.63 -12.49
CA GLY A 74 -14.37 4.89 -11.76
C GLY A 74 -14.83 4.72 -10.31
N ASP A 75 -15.61 3.67 -10.06
CA ASP A 75 -16.05 3.28 -8.72
C ASP A 75 -14.87 2.71 -7.91
N LEU A 76 -14.77 3.08 -6.62
CA LEU A 76 -13.62 2.74 -5.79
C LEU A 76 -13.55 1.26 -5.41
N ASP A 77 -14.70 0.63 -5.15
CA ASP A 77 -14.75 -0.78 -4.78
C ASP A 77 -14.42 -1.64 -6.00
N GLN A 78 -14.98 -1.30 -7.17
CA GLN A 78 -14.61 -1.91 -8.44
C GLN A 78 -13.15 -1.68 -8.80
N GLN A 79 -12.61 -0.50 -8.49
CA GLN A 79 -11.19 -0.20 -8.72
C GLN A 79 -10.29 -1.07 -7.83
N ALA A 80 -10.63 -1.29 -6.57
CA ALA A 80 -9.89 -2.19 -5.69
C ALA A 80 -9.91 -3.63 -6.22
N LEU A 81 -11.07 -4.13 -6.66
CA LEU A 81 -11.18 -5.45 -7.30
C LEU A 81 -10.36 -5.52 -8.59
N PHE A 82 -10.43 -4.49 -9.42
CA PHE A 82 -9.66 -4.39 -10.66
C PHE A 82 -8.15 -4.49 -10.41
N TRP A 83 -7.61 -3.73 -9.46
CA TRP A 83 -6.19 -3.77 -9.13
C TRP A 83 -5.76 -5.13 -8.58
N ARG A 84 -6.60 -5.77 -7.75
CA ARG A 84 -6.35 -7.13 -7.24
C ARG A 84 -6.33 -8.17 -8.34
N GLU A 85 -7.26 -8.08 -9.29
CA GLU A 85 -7.32 -8.96 -10.45
C GLU A 85 -6.05 -8.80 -11.30
N ARG A 86 -5.66 -7.57 -11.64
CA ARG A 86 -4.43 -7.28 -12.41
C ARG A 86 -3.17 -7.76 -11.68
N ALA A 87 -3.13 -7.64 -10.36
CA ALA A 87 -2.03 -8.12 -9.54
C ALA A 87 -2.02 -9.65 -9.37
N GLY A 88 -3.13 -10.34 -9.66
CA GLY A 88 -3.31 -11.76 -9.39
C GLY A 88 -3.39 -12.10 -7.89
N VAL A 89 -3.88 -11.16 -7.06
CA VAL A 89 -3.94 -11.30 -5.59
C VAL A 89 -5.37 -10.97 -5.10
N PRO A 90 -6.32 -11.91 -5.24
CA PRO A 90 -7.73 -11.63 -4.96
C PRO A 90 -8.02 -11.45 -3.47
N THR A 91 -7.32 -12.16 -2.59
CA THR A 91 -7.71 -12.28 -1.16
C THR A 91 -6.65 -11.84 -0.16
N ALA A 92 -5.36 -11.83 -0.52
CA ALA A 92 -4.30 -11.47 0.43
C ALA A 92 -4.20 -9.95 0.64
N GLY A 93 -3.81 -9.55 1.85
CA GLY A 93 -3.62 -8.15 2.24
C GLY A 93 -4.89 -7.30 2.17
N THR A 94 -4.75 -6.00 2.44
CA THR A 94 -5.84 -5.03 2.41
C THR A 94 -5.54 -3.97 1.35
N LEU A 95 -6.50 -3.70 0.46
CA LEU A 95 -6.40 -2.65 -0.54
C LEU A 95 -7.59 -1.72 -0.39
N ARG A 96 -7.33 -0.44 -0.14
CA ARG A 96 -8.33 0.62 -0.09
C ARG A 96 -8.01 1.66 -1.16
N CYS A 97 -8.98 1.96 -2.02
CA CYS A 97 -8.83 2.98 -3.04
C CYS A 97 -9.47 4.29 -2.55
N HIS A 98 -8.82 5.41 -2.84
CA HIS A 98 -9.34 6.75 -2.56
C HIS A 98 -9.37 7.56 -3.85
N THR A 99 -10.38 8.40 -4.02
CA THR A 99 -10.36 9.37 -5.12
C THR A 99 -9.26 10.40 -4.87
N TRP A 100 -8.64 10.90 -5.93
CA TRP A 100 -7.59 11.93 -5.83
C TRP A 100 -8.08 13.25 -5.21
N SER A 101 -9.39 13.47 -5.14
CA SER A 101 -10.02 14.65 -4.55
C SER A 101 -10.60 14.40 -3.15
N ASN A 102 -10.43 13.20 -2.57
CA ASN A 102 -11.01 12.87 -1.26
C ASN A 102 -10.20 13.47 -0.11
N VAL A 103 -10.55 14.69 0.30
CA VAL A 103 -9.97 15.36 1.48
C VAL A 103 -10.33 14.69 2.81
N GLY A 104 -11.36 13.84 2.83
CA GLY A 104 -11.78 13.08 4.02
C GLY A 104 -11.07 11.74 4.17
N ALA A 105 -10.20 11.35 3.23
CA ALA A 105 -9.42 10.13 3.32
C ALA A 105 -8.48 10.18 4.53
N SER A 106 -8.26 9.05 5.20
CA SER A 106 -7.36 8.99 6.37
C SER A 106 -5.95 9.49 6.04
N ILE A 107 -5.47 9.21 4.82
CA ILE A 107 -4.17 9.65 4.31
C ILE A 107 -4.02 11.18 4.16
N ALA A 108 -5.13 11.94 4.18
CA ALA A 108 -5.11 13.40 4.14
C ALA A 108 -4.83 14.04 5.53
N SER A 109 -4.86 13.24 6.61
CA SER A 109 -4.57 13.72 7.96
C SER A 109 -3.12 13.44 8.36
N GLY A 110 -2.39 14.46 8.84
CA GLY A 110 -1.03 14.30 9.38
C GLY A 110 -0.95 13.47 10.67
N SER A 111 -2.07 13.25 11.36
CA SER A 111 -2.12 12.35 12.53
C SER A 111 -2.18 10.87 12.12
N PHE A 112 -2.58 10.58 10.88
CA PHE A 112 -2.64 9.21 10.36
C PHE A 112 -1.23 8.70 10.06
N LYS A 113 -0.84 7.61 10.72
CA LYS A 113 0.52 7.06 10.60
C LYS A 113 0.59 6.01 9.51
N THR A 114 1.44 6.26 8.54
CA THR A 114 1.75 5.35 7.43
C THR A 114 3.19 4.85 7.57
N LEU A 115 3.54 3.81 6.81
CA LEU A 115 4.93 3.39 6.65
C LEU A 115 5.71 4.31 5.71
N GLY A 116 5.00 5.02 4.85
CA GLY A 116 5.56 5.88 3.82
C GLY A 116 4.59 5.99 2.65
N MET A 117 5.03 6.71 1.62
CA MET A 117 4.35 6.85 0.35
C MET A 117 5.33 6.59 -0.79
N VAL A 118 4.85 5.89 -1.81
CA VAL A 118 5.54 5.70 -3.10
C VAL A 118 4.65 6.23 -4.21
#